data_AF-A0A535UAD2-F1
#
_entry.id   AF-A0A535UAD2-F1
#
_cell.length_a   1.000
_cell.length_b   1.000
_cell.length_c   1.000
_cell.angle_alpha   90.00
_cell.angle_beta   90.00
_cell.angle_gamma   90.00
#
_symmetry.space_group_name_H-M   'P 1'
#
loop_
_entity.id
_entity.type
_entity.pdbx_description
1 polymer ?
#
loop_
_entity_poly.entity_id
_entity_poly.type
_entity_poly.pdbx_seq_one_letter_code
_entity_poly.pdbx_strand_id
1 'polypeptide(L)'
;MVIILRRLVVLGTPFVLAILDIFHPSFFAQTGVFQAISSQINWWITLHVLQLPLFCLLALSLYLLLKGVQNVAATISRISIAIFVIFYPAFDGLIGIGTGTLIRYAASLPAAQRVFLGNVIDAFWQSPIAYLLAALGSVGWAIAVLAAAIALSCPTWSRWPVIALAVFAGIVNASAQVLGMFSPVWLAAVVVTSIAFGVVARPHLAVGLLLMASFLFSVTHAPPFGPLGLACYFLAALQLELQRESVSLPTARQEAHS
;
A
#
# COMPACT_ATOMS: atom_id res chain seq x y z
N MET A 1 7.06 11.94 -24.53
CA MET A 1 6.20 12.51 -23.47
C MET A 1 5.40 11.45 -22.69
N VAL A 2 4.69 10.52 -23.35
CA VAL A 2 3.84 9.51 -22.67
C VAL A 2 4.62 8.56 -21.72
N ILE A 3 5.85 8.17 -22.08
CA ILE A 3 6.69 7.29 -21.25
C ILE A 3 7.14 7.99 -19.96
N ILE A 4 7.52 9.27 -20.05
CA ILE A 4 7.96 10.07 -18.89
C ILE A 4 6.81 10.19 -17.89
N LEU A 5 5.62 10.57 -18.36
CA LEU A 5 4.42 10.66 -17.51
C LEU A 5 4.08 9.33 -16.85
N ARG A 6 4.18 8.21 -17.57
CA ARG A 6 3.99 6.88 -17.00
C ARG A 6 4.99 6.61 -15.87
N ARG A 7 6.29 6.85 -16.07
CA ARG A 7 7.32 6.60 -15.05
C ARG A 7 7.16 7.51 -13.84
N LEU A 8 6.76 8.77 -14.03
CA LEU A 8 6.45 9.67 -12.92
C LEU A 8 5.34 9.10 -12.03
N VAL A 9 4.29 8.51 -12.62
CA VAL A 9 3.24 7.86 -11.83
C VAL A 9 3.71 6.53 -11.23
N VAL A 10 4.27 5.64 -12.07
CA VAL A 10 4.60 4.25 -11.68
C VAL A 10 5.75 4.18 -10.67
N LEU A 11 6.73 5.08 -10.78
CA LEU A 11 7.91 5.08 -9.92
C LEU A 11 7.89 6.26 -8.93
N GLY A 12 7.51 7.45 -9.39
CA GLY A 12 7.52 8.65 -8.55
C GLY A 12 6.52 8.56 -7.40
N THR A 13 5.31 8.04 -7.64
CA THR A 13 4.29 7.95 -6.59
C THR A 13 4.69 7.07 -5.40
N PRO A 14 5.05 5.77 -5.57
CA PRO A 14 5.44 4.96 -4.43
C PRO A 14 6.72 5.47 -3.76
N PHE A 15 7.63 6.10 -4.51
CA PHE A 15 8.83 6.72 -3.95
C PHE A 15 8.51 7.92 -3.04
N VAL A 16 7.66 8.85 -3.51
CA VAL A 16 7.24 10.02 -2.72
C VAL A 16 6.45 9.59 -1.50
N LEU A 17 5.50 8.67 -1.64
CA LEU A 17 4.76 8.12 -0.50
C LEU A 17 5.71 7.47 0.51
N ALA A 18 6.66 6.65 0.06
CA ALA A 18 7.61 5.99 0.98
C ALA A 18 8.39 7.02 1.81
N ILE A 19 8.83 8.13 1.21
CA ILE A 19 9.55 9.19 1.90
C ILE A 19 8.64 9.92 2.89
N LEU A 20 7.43 10.31 2.48
CA LEU A 20 6.49 11.02 3.35
C LEU A 20 6.10 10.16 4.55
N ASP A 21 5.80 8.89 4.31
CA ASP A 21 5.33 7.96 5.32
C ASP A 21 6.41 7.64 6.36
N ILE A 22 7.71 7.73 6.04
CA ILE A 22 8.80 7.61 7.06
C ILE A 22 8.58 8.60 8.21
N PHE A 23 8.04 9.79 7.92
CA PHE A 23 7.81 10.85 8.89
C PHE A 23 6.36 10.86 9.39
N HIS A 24 5.54 9.87 9.09
CA HIS A 24 4.18 9.79 9.60
C HIS A 24 4.19 9.66 11.14
N PRO A 25 3.53 10.56 11.89
CA PRO A 25 3.45 10.47 13.34
C PRO A 25 2.88 9.11 13.77
N SER A 26 3.68 8.34 14.50
CA SER A 26 3.33 7.00 14.94
C SER A 26 3.12 7.02 16.45
N PHE A 27 2.10 6.33 16.94
CA PHE A 27 1.83 6.27 18.35
C PHE A 27 1.31 4.90 18.76
N PHE A 28 1.62 4.53 20.00
CA PHE A 28 1.11 3.33 20.61
C PHE A 28 -0.26 3.62 21.24
N ALA A 29 -1.16 2.64 21.23
CA ALA A 29 -2.54 2.79 21.68
C ALA A 29 -2.71 3.30 23.12
N GLN A 30 -1.66 3.29 23.96
CA GLN A 30 -1.75 3.62 25.38
C GLN A 30 -1.98 5.12 25.68
N THR A 31 -1.66 6.04 24.76
CA THR A 31 -1.75 7.50 25.02
C THR A 31 -2.96 8.19 24.37
N GLY A 32 -3.79 7.47 23.60
CA GLY A 32 -4.87 8.05 22.80
C GLY A 32 -4.34 8.86 21.60
N VAL A 33 -5.14 9.00 20.55
CA VAL A 33 -4.74 9.74 19.33
C VAL A 33 -4.59 11.23 19.62
N PHE A 34 -5.44 11.76 20.51
CA PHE A 34 -5.45 13.18 20.86
C PHE A 34 -4.09 13.64 21.41
N GLN A 35 -3.58 12.97 22.44
CA GLN A 35 -2.31 13.37 23.05
C GLN A 35 -1.13 13.08 22.13
N ALA A 36 -1.17 11.96 21.41
CA ALA A 36 -0.08 11.51 20.55
C ALA A 36 0.28 12.48 19.42
N ILE A 37 -0.73 13.10 18.81
CA ILE A 37 -0.54 13.91 17.60
C ILE A 37 -0.56 15.42 17.88
N SER A 38 -1.07 15.86 19.04
CA SER A 38 -1.27 17.28 19.35
C SER A 38 -0.05 18.18 19.06
N SER A 39 1.17 17.71 19.33
CA SER A 39 2.40 18.46 19.08
C SER A 39 2.81 18.55 17.60
N GLN A 40 2.28 17.66 16.75
CA GLN A 40 2.63 17.51 15.33
C GLN A 40 1.43 17.76 14.41
N ILE A 41 0.39 18.44 14.91
CA ILE A 41 -0.90 18.56 14.23
C ILE A 41 -0.85 19.20 12.84
N ASN A 42 0.07 20.14 12.62
CA ASN A 42 0.25 20.77 11.31
C ASN A 42 0.79 19.78 10.28
N TRP A 43 1.78 18.98 10.68
CA TRP A 43 2.33 17.95 9.82
C TRP A 43 1.32 16.84 9.56
N TRP A 44 0.62 16.39 10.60
CA TRP A 44 -0.45 15.40 10.48
C TRP A 44 -1.47 15.76 9.39
N ILE A 45 -2.05 16.97 9.44
CA ILE A 45 -3.03 17.39 8.43
C ILE A 45 -2.38 17.52 7.06
N THR A 46 -1.18 18.11 6.97
CA THR A 46 -0.48 18.29 5.70
C THR A 46 -0.21 16.96 5.01
N LEU A 47 0.29 15.98 5.77
CA LEU A 47 0.60 14.65 5.29
C LEU A 47 -0.65 13.96 4.71
N HIS A 48 -1.75 13.93 5.45
CA HIS A 48 -2.97 13.26 5.01
C HIS A 48 -3.63 13.98 3.82
N VAL A 49 -3.53 15.31 3.72
CA VAL A 49 -3.95 16.05 2.51
C VAL A 49 -3.11 15.67 1.29
N LEU A 50 -1.80 15.50 1.45
CA LEU A 50 -0.93 15.04 0.36
C LEU A 50 -1.17 13.57 0.01
N GLN A 51 -1.47 12.73 0.99
CA GLN A 51 -1.71 11.30 0.82
C GLN A 51 -2.98 11.01 0.02
N LEU A 52 -4.06 11.81 0.14
CA LEU A 52 -5.29 11.63 -0.64
C LEU A 52 -5.04 11.47 -2.16
N PRO A 53 -4.43 12.44 -2.88
CA PRO A 53 -4.13 12.26 -4.29
C PRO A 53 -3.04 11.22 -4.53
N LEU A 54 -2.07 11.07 -3.62
CA LEU A 54 -0.98 10.11 -3.79
C LEU A 54 -1.47 8.65 -3.70
N PHE A 55 -2.44 8.31 -2.85
CA PHE A 55 -3.05 6.98 -2.83
C PHE A 55 -3.84 6.71 -4.11
N CYS A 56 -4.54 7.70 -4.66
CA CYS A 56 -5.15 7.58 -5.99
C CYS A 56 -4.11 7.35 -7.10
N LEU A 57 -2.98 8.05 -7.04
CA LEU A 57 -1.87 7.85 -7.98
C LEU A 57 -1.18 6.48 -7.78
N LEU A 58 -1.15 5.95 -6.56
CA LEU A 58 -0.59 4.63 -6.26
C LEU A 58 -1.48 3.53 -6.85
N ALA A 59 -2.80 3.70 -6.75
CA ALA A 59 -3.79 2.87 -7.43
C ALA A 59 -3.58 2.90 -8.95
N LEU A 60 -3.40 4.10 -9.52
CA LEU A 60 -3.11 4.30 -10.94
C LEU A 60 -1.78 3.66 -11.35
N SER A 61 -0.74 3.76 -10.51
CA SER A 61 0.55 3.10 -10.72
C SER A 61 0.38 1.60 -10.93
N LEU A 62 -0.37 0.93 -10.05
CA LEU A 62 -0.60 -0.51 -10.16
C LEU A 62 -1.42 -0.87 -11.39
N TYR A 63 -2.44 -0.06 -11.70
CA TYR A 63 -3.22 -0.22 -12.91
C TYR A 63 -2.35 -0.12 -14.17
N LEU A 64 -1.42 0.83 -14.20
CA LEU A 64 -0.48 1.03 -15.31
C LEU A 64 0.55 -0.10 -15.44
N LEU A 65 1.00 -0.69 -14.33
CA LEU A 65 1.85 -1.90 -14.35
C LEU A 65 1.14 -3.07 -15.05
N LEU A 66 -0.18 -3.20 -14.87
CA LEU A 66 -0.99 -4.24 -15.52
C LEU A 66 -1.43 -3.89 -16.95
N LYS A 67 -1.00 -2.75 -17.51
CA LYS A 67 -1.39 -2.34 -18.86
C LYS A 67 -0.87 -3.34 -19.90
N GLY A 68 -1.80 -3.96 -20.63
CA GLY A 68 -1.52 -4.99 -21.65
C GLY A 68 -1.62 -6.43 -21.15
N VAL A 69 -1.85 -6.66 -19.86
CA VAL A 69 -2.01 -8.00 -19.27
C VAL A 69 -3.49 -8.40 -19.22
N GLN A 70 -3.86 -9.45 -19.95
CA GLN A 70 -5.26 -9.92 -20.06
C GLN A 70 -5.40 -11.33 -19.51
N ASN A 71 -5.61 -11.44 -18.19
CA ASN A 71 -5.91 -12.70 -17.51
C ASN A 71 -6.81 -12.44 -16.29
N VAL A 72 -7.37 -13.50 -15.70
CA VAL A 72 -8.31 -13.42 -14.57
C VAL A 72 -7.67 -12.70 -13.37
N ALA A 73 -6.40 -12.98 -13.06
CA ALA A 73 -5.71 -12.34 -11.95
C ALA A 73 -5.57 -10.82 -12.17
N ALA A 74 -5.27 -10.37 -13.39
CA ALA A 74 -5.24 -8.94 -13.72
C ALA A 74 -6.62 -8.28 -13.61
N THR A 75 -7.69 -9.01 -13.97
CA THR A 75 -9.07 -8.52 -13.79
C THR A 75 -9.42 -8.36 -12.31
N ILE A 76 -9.14 -9.38 -11.49
CA ILE A 76 -9.32 -9.32 -10.03
C ILE A 76 -8.55 -8.13 -9.46
N SER A 77 -7.29 -7.97 -9.87
CA SER A 77 -6.46 -6.85 -9.41
C SER A 77 -7.10 -5.50 -9.73
N ARG A 78 -7.60 -5.28 -10.95
CA ARG A 78 -8.25 -4.02 -11.34
C ARG A 78 -9.53 -3.72 -10.56
N ILE A 79 -10.34 -4.74 -10.27
CA ILE A 79 -11.53 -4.59 -9.43
C ILE A 79 -11.11 -4.18 -8.00
N SER A 80 -10.09 -4.84 -7.44
CA SER A 80 -9.59 -4.52 -6.11
C SER A 80 -8.90 -3.16 -6.02
N ILE A 81 -8.26 -2.69 -7.11
CA ILE A 81 -7.77 -1.31 -7.23
C ILE A 81 -8.92 -0.31 -7.08
N ALA A 82 -10.08 -0.58 -7.70
CA ALA A 82 -11.26 0.27 -7.58
C ALA A 82 -11.78 0.31 -6.13
N ILE A 83 -11.76 -0.81 -5.42
CA ILE A 83 -12.10 -0.86 -3.99
C ILE A 83 -11.11 -0.01 -3.18
N PHE A 84 -9.81 -0.20 -3.38
CA PHE A 84 -8.77 0.56 -2.67
C PHE A 84 -8.93 2.08 -2.87
N VAL A 85 -9.08 2.55 -4.11
CA VAL A 85 -9.15 3.99 -4.41
C VAL A 85 -10.41 4.66 -3.87
N ILE A 86 -11.48 3.90 -3.63
CA ILE A 86 -12.71 4.41 -3.01
C ILE A 86 -12.55 4.47 -1.49
N PHE A 87 -12.15 3.37 -0.86
CA PHE A 87 -12.24 3.24 0.59
C PHE A 87 -11.02 3.74 1.34
N TYR A 88 -9.80 3.60 0.80
CA TYR A 88 -8.58 3.99 1.51
C TYR A 88 -8.44 5.52 1.61
N PRO A 89 -8.63 6.32 0.53
CA PRO A 89 -8.66 7.77 0.66
C PRO A 89 -9.85 8.27 1.50
N ALA A 90 -10.99 7.58 1.49
CA ALA A 90 -12.12 7.93 2.36
C ALA A 90 -11.79 7.72 3.84
N PHE A 91 -11.14 6.61 4.18
CA PHE A 91 -10.58 6.37 5.51
C PHE A 91 -9.60 7.49 5.90
N ASP A 92 -8.65 7.80 5.02
CA ASP A 92 -7.60 8.77 5.26
C ASP A 92 -8.14 10.20 5.46
N GLY A 93 -9.17 10.57 4.68
CA GLY A 93 -9.89 11.83 4.87
C GLY A 93 -10.68 11.86 6.18
N LEU A 94 -11.37 10.78 6.52
CA LEU A 94 -12.15 10.71 7.75
C LEU A 94 -11.26 10.76 9.00
N ILE A 95 -10.22 9.95 9.02
CA ILE A 95 -9.42 9.70 10.22
C ILE A 95 -8.19 10.60 10.26
N GLY A 96 -7.45 10.71 9.17
CA GLY A 96 -6.34 11.64 9.06
C GLY A 96 -6.78 13.09 9.19
N ILE A 97 -7.48 13.60 8.17
CA ILE A 97 -7.87 15.02 8.13
C ILE A 97 -8.92 15.33 9.20
N GLY A 98 -9.90 14.44 9.42
CA GLY A 98 -10.97 14.65 10.40
C GLY A 98 -10.46 14.76 11.84
N THR A 99 -9.65 13.80 12.32
CA THR A 99 -9.07 13.94 13.68
C THR A 99 -8.14 15.12 13.78
N GLY A 100 -7.35 15.39 12.73
CA GLY A 100 -6.46 16.53 12.69
C GLY A 100 -7.21 17.86 12.91
N THR A 101 -8.35 18.01 12.23
CA THR A 101 -9.21 19.19 12.33
C THR A 101 -9.82 19.32 13.73
N LEU A 102 -10.30 18.22 14.31
CA LEU A 102 -10.88 18.20 15.66
C LEU A 102 -9.86 18.54 16.75
N ILE A 103 -8.64 17.98 16.66
CA ILE A 103 -7.54 18.27 17.60
C ILE A 103 -7.14 19.74 17.50
N ARG A 104 -7.05 20.29 16.28
CA ARG A 104 -6.77 21.72 16.05
C ARG A 104 -7.83 22.61 16.70
N TYR A 105 -9.11 22.25 16.58
CA TYR A 105 -10.19 22.97 17.24
C TYR A 105 -10.08 22.87 18.76
N ALA A 106 -9.81 21.68 19.31
CA ALA A 106 -9.65 21.45 20.75
C ALA A 106 -8.55 22.31 21.39
N ALA A 107 -7.51 22.66 20.63
CA ALA A 107 -6.43 23.54 21.09
C ALA A 107 -6.93 24.94 21.45
N SER A 108 -8.00 25.44 20.83
CA SER A 108 -8.61 26.74 21.13
C SER A 108 -9.56 26.73 22.35
N LEU A 109 -9.87 25.56 22.91
CA LEU A 109 -10.85 25.43 24.00
C LEU A 109 -10.21 25.54 25.39
N PRO A 110 -10.99 25.92 26.42
CA PRO A 110 -10.58 25.82 27.82
C PRO A 110 -10.21 24.37 28.22
N ALA A 111 -9.35 24.23 29.23
CA ALA A 111 -8.78 22.93 29.63
C ALA A 111 -9.83 21.85 29.91
N ALA A 112 -10.90 22.18 30.64
CA ALA A 112 -11.97 21.23 30.95
C ALA A 112 -12.69 20.70 29.70
N GLN A 113 -12.98 21.58 28.72
CA GLN A 113 -13.61 21.18 27.46
C GLN A 113 -12.65 20.40 26.56
N ARG A 114 -11.36 20.73 26.60
CA ARG A 114 -10.31 20.03 25.85
C ARG A 114 -10.17 18.57 26.29
N VAL A 115 -10.21 18.29 27.59
CA VAL A 115 -10.17 16.91 28.11
C VAL A 115 -11.37 16.11 27.61
N PHE A 116 -12.58 16.67 27.71
CA PHE A 116 -13.79 16.03 27.20
C PHE A 116 -13.71 15.77 25.69
N LEU A 117 -13.31 16.77 24.90
CA LEU A 117 -13.19 16.62 23.45
C LEU A 117 -12.09 15.63 23.05
N GLY A 118 -11.00 15.52 23.83
CA GLY A 118 -9.97 14.50 23.64
C GLY A 118 -10.56 13.08 23.66
N ASN A 119 -11.40 12.77 24.65
CA ASN A 119 -12.08 11.47 24.73
C ASN A 119 -13.02 11.22 23.54
N VAL A 120 -13.71 12.26 23.06
CA VAL A 120 -14.58 12.17 21.88
C VAL A 120 -13.77 11.91 20.60
N ILE A 121 -12.59 12.55 20.47
CA ILE A 121 -11.68 12.34 19.35
C ILE A 121 -11.14 10.90 19.36
N ASP A 122 -10.77 10.38 20.53
CA ASP A 122 -10.33 8.98 20.67
C ASP A 122 -11.45 7.99 20.31
N ALA A 123 -12.70 8.28 20.71
CA ALA A 123 -13.86 7.47 20.31
C ALA A 123 -14.16 7.56 18.80
N PHE A 124 -14.00 8.74 18.20
CA PHE A 124 -14.14 8.93 16.75
C PHE A 124 -13.09 8.14 15.96
N TRP A 125 -11.83 8.14 16.41
CA TRP A 125 -10.75 7.34 15.84
C TRP A 125 -11.06 5.84 15.86
N GLN A 126 -11.63 5.36 16.98
CA GLN A 126 -12.01 3.95 17.16
C GLN A 126 -13.43 3.64 16.66
N SER A 127 -14.01 4.50 15.81
CA SER A 127 -15.39 4.30 15.37
C SER A 127 -15.51 3.08 14.45
N PRO A 128 -16.65 2.35 14.47
CA PRO A 128 -16.86 1.20 13.59
C PRO A 128 -16.74 1.55 12.10
N ILE A 129 -17.12 2.77 11.71
CA ILE A 129 -16.99 3.25 10.34
C ILE A 129 -15.52 3.45 9.95
N ALA A 130 -14.67 3.96 10.86
CA ALA A 130 -13.24 4.08 10.63
C ALA A 130 -12.61 2.70 10.37
N TYR A 131 -12.93 1.72 11.22
CA TYR A 131 -12.46 0.35 11.05
C TYR A 131 -12.95 -0.29 9.74
N LEU A 132 -14.21 -0.06 9.35
CA LEU A 132 -14.76 -0.58 8.10
C LEU A 132 -14.05 -0.01 6.88
N LEU A 133 -13.87 1.32 6.82
CA LEU A 133 -13.19 1.97 5.70
C LEU A 133 -11.72 1.53 5.61
N ALA A 134 -11.03 1.47 6.76
CA ALA A 134 -9.66 0.95 6.84
C ALA A 134 -9.57 -0.49 6.32
N ALA A 135 -10.44 -1.37 6.82
CA ALA A 135 -10.45 -2.78 6.42
C ALA A 135 -10.71 -2.95 4.92
N LEU A 136 -11.73 -2.27 4.36
CA LEU A 136 -12.04 -2.35 2.94
C LEU A 136 -10.90 -1.82 2.06
N GLY A 137 -10.30 -0.69 2.44
CA GLY A 137 -9.16 -0.13 1.73
C GLY A 137 -7.94 -1.06 1.79
N SER A 138 -7.55 -1.49 2.99
CA SER A 138 -6.41 -2.40 3.20
C SER A 138 -6.57 -3.75 2.50
N VAL A 139 -7.76 -4.36 2.57
CA VAL A 139 -8.06 -5.62 1.87
C VAL A 139 -8.06 -5.39 0.36
N GLY A 140 -8.63 -4.27 -0.12
CA GLY A 140 -8.57 -3.87 -1.52
C GLY A 140 -7.12 -3.80 -2.03
N TRP A 141 -6.22 -3.15 -1.29
CA TRP A 141 -4.80 -3.10 -1.61
C TRP A 141 -4.17 -4.49 -1.65
N ALA A 142 -4.35 -5.27 -0.59
CA ALA A 142 -3.76 -6.60 -0.48
C ALA A 142 -4.17 -7.51 -1.65
N ILE A 143 -5.47 -7.58 -1.96
CA ILE A 143 -5.96 -8.39 -3.07
C ILE A 143 -5.44 -7.83 -4.39
N ALA A 144 -5.42 -6.50 -4.56
CA ALA A 144 -4.94 -5.86 -5.79
C ALA A 144 -3.49 -6.22 -6.10
N VAL A 145 -2.58 -6.06 -5.13
CA VAL A 145 -1.15 -6.30 -5.34
C VAL A 145 -0.84 -7.79 -5.43
N LEU A 146 -1.45 -8.63 -4.59
CA LEU A 146 -1.30 -10.10 -4.69
C LEU A 146 -1.76 -10.60 -6.06
N ALA A 147 -2.93 -10.18 -6.52
CA ALA A 147 -3.44 -10.56 -7.83
C ALA A 147 -2.58 -10.01 -8.98
N ALA A 148 -1.99 -8.82 -8.82
CA ALA A 148 -1.02 -8.29 -9.78
C ALA A 148 0.28 -9.11 -9.82
N ALA A 149 0.80 -9.53 -8.67
CA ALA A 149 1.98 -10.40 -8.58
C ALA A 149 1.73 -11.72 -9.30
N ILE A 150 0.55 -12.33 -9.12
CA ILE A 150 0.15 -13.54 -9.85
C ILE A 150 -0.01 -13.25 -11.34
N ALA A 151 -0.67 -12.15 -11.72
CA ALA A 151 -0.91 -11.80 -13.12
C ALA A 151 0.37 -11.56 -13.92
N LEU A 152 1.41 -11.05 -13.25
CA LEU A 152 2.73 -10.76 -13.80
C LEU A 152 3.71 -11.94 -13.64
N SER A 153 3.31 -13.00 -12.93
CA SER A 153 4.14 -14.18 -12.71
C SER A 153 4.16 -15.10 -13.94
N CYS A 154 5.37 -15.45 -14.37
CA CYS A 154 5.64 -16.54 -15.28
C CYS A 154 6.24 -17.70 -14.45
N PRO A 155 5.46 -18.75 -14.13
CA PRO A 155 5.96 -19.86 -13.32
C PRO A 155 7.18 -20.52 -13.97
N THR A 156 8.20 -20.84 -13.18
CA THR A 156 9.44 -21.44 -13.72
C THR A 156 9.29 -22.90 -14.12
N TRP A 157 8.39 -23.62 -13.45
CA TRP A 157 8.15 -25.04 -13.72
C TRP A 157 6.66 -25.39 -13.75
N SER A 158 5.92 -25.04 -12.69
CA SER A 158 4.50 -25.37 -12.56
C SER A 158 3.73 -24.19 -11.94
N ARG A 159 2.46 -24.03 -12.30
CA ARG A 159 1.56 -23.02 -11.74
C ARG A 159 1.12 -23.33 -10.30
N TRP A 160 1.20 -24.59 -9.87
CA TRP A 160 0.69 -25.01 -8.56
C TRP A 160 1.45 -24.42 -7.36
N PRO A 161 2.80 -24.38 -7.33
CA PRO A 161 3.54 -23.69 -6.27
C PRO A 161 3.17 -22.22 -6.14
N VAL A 162 2.99 -21.51 -7.25
CA VAL A 162 2.56 -20.10 -7.26
C VAL A 162 1.18 -19.95 -6.62
N ILE A 163 0.22 -20.81 -7.01
CA ILE A 163 -1.14 -20.80 -6.45
C ILE A 163 -1.11 -21.14 -4.94
N ALA A 164 -0.37 -22.19 -4.55
CA ALA A 164 -0.27 -22.61 -3.16
C ALA A 164 0.34 -21.51 -2.26
N LEU A 165 1.42 -20.87 -2.72
CA LEU A 165 2.04 -19.76 -2.02
C LEU A 165 1.14 -18.51 -1.99
N ALA A 166 0.39 -18.24 -3.05
CA ALA A 166 -0.58 -17.14 -3.06
C ALA A 166 -1.73 -17.36 -2.07
N VAL A 167 -2.24 -18.59 -1.98
CA VAL A 167 -3.28 -18.96 -1.00
C VAL A 167 -2.72 -18.88 0.42
N PHE A 168 -1.55 -19.45 0.67
CA PHE A 168 -0.87 -19.34 1.95
C PHE A 168 -0.64 -17.88 2.33
N ALA A 169 -0.21 -17.05 1.37
CA ALA A 169 -0.02 -15.63 1.57
C ALA A 169 -1.33 -14.92 1.96
N GLY A 170 -2.43 -15.22 1.28
CA GLY A 170 -3.75 -14.70 1.64
C GLY A 170 -4.14 -15.04 3.08
N ILE A 171 -3.88 -16.27 3.52
CA ILE A 171 -4.17 -16.75 4.89
C ILE A 171 -3.30 -16.01 5.92
N VAL A 172 -1.99 -15.88 5.67
CA VAL A 172 -1.07 -15.16 6.55
C VAL A 172 -1.46 -13.68 6.69
N ASN A 173 -1.94 -13.05 5.62
CA ASN A 173 -2.36 -11.65 5.70
C ASN A 173 -3.69 -11.53 6.46
N ALA A 174 -4.65 -12.39 6.16
CA ALA A 174 -5.95 -12.39 6.83
C ALA A 174 -5.82 -12.64 8.34
N SER A 175 -4.95 -13.57 8.75
CA SER A 175 -4.73 -13.85 10.18
C SER A 175 -4.15 -12.64 10.92
N ALA A 176 -3.24 -11.89 10.31
CA ALA A 176 -2.68 -10.68 10.93
C ALA A 176 -3.73 -9.58 11.10
N GLN A 177 -4.58 -9.36 10.09
CA GLN A 177 -5.61 -8.33 10.13
C GLN A 177 -6.75 -8.68 11.12
N VAL A 178 -7.11 -9.96 11.25
CA VAL A 178 -8.21 -10.39 12.14
C VAL A 178 -7.76 -10.59 13.58
N LEU A 179 -6.57 -11.14 13.79
CA LEU A 179 -6.09 -11.53 15.13
C LEU A 179 -5.11 -10.51 15.73
N GLY A 180 -4.76 -9.45 15.00
CA GLY A 180 -3.78 -8.45 15.44
C GLY A 180 -2.38 -9.03 15.64
N MET A 181 -2.06 -10.14 14.98
CA MET A 181 -0.82 -10.91 15.18
C MET A 181 0.38 -10.29 14.45
N PHE A 182 0.69 -9.02 14.71
CA PHE A 182 1.93 -8.40 14.27
C PHE A 182 3.08 -8.86 15.17
N SER A 183 3.66 -9.99 14.82
CA SER A 183 4.73 -10.64 15.59
C SER A 183 5.98 -10.86 14.72
N PRO A 184 7.16 -11.10 15.33
CA PRO A 184 8.34 -11.54 14.58
C PRO A 184 8.07 -12.79 13.72
N VAL A 185 7.19 -13.69 14.18
CA VAL A 185 6.77 -14.89 13.44
C VAL A 185 5.99 -14.52 12.17
N TRP A 186 5.04 -13.58 12.27
CA TRP A 186 4.30 -13.09 11.10
C TRP A 186 5.24 -12.44 10.09
N LEU A 187 6.17 -11.58 10.56
CA LEU A 187 7.13 -10.92 9.68
C LEU A 187 8.03 -11.95 8.98
N ALA A 188 8.51 -12.96 9.71
CA ALA A 188 9.27 -14.06 9.12
C ALA A 188 8.46 -14.82 8.07
N ALA A 189 7.18 -15.11 8.33
CA ALA A 189 6.30 -15.78 7.37
C ALA A 189 6.10 -14.94 6.10
N VAL A 190 5.89 -13.62 6.23
CA VAL A 190 5.78 -12.69 5.11
C VAL A 190 7.07 -12.69 4.27
N VAL A 191 8.24 -12.62 4.91
CA VAL A 191 9.54 -12.62 4.23
C VAL A 191 9.78 -13.93 3.50
N VAL A 192 9.65 -15.06 4.20
CA VAL A 192 9.88 -16.39 3.65
C VAL A 192 8.94 -16.68 2.48
N THR A 193 7.65 -16.36 2.62
CA THR A 193 6.66 -16.57 1.56
C THR A 193 6.97 -15.71 0.33
N SER A 194 7.36 -14.45 0.53
CA SER A 194 7.72 -13.54 -0.54
C SER A 194 8.96 -13.99 -1.32
N ILE A 195 9.98 -14.48 -0.61
CA ILE A 195 11.18 -15.06 -1.22
C ILE A 195 10.82 -16.33 -1.99
N ALA A 196 10.06 -17.26 -1.37
CA ALA A 196 9.64 -18.50 -2.01
C ALA A 196 8.83 -18.22 -3.30
N PHE A 197 7.93 -17.24 -3.27
CA PHE A 197 7.16 -16.81 -4.43
C PHE A 197 8.06 -16.30 -5.56
N GLY A 198 9.05 -15.47 -5.21
CA GLY A 198 10.07 -14.98 -6.14
C GLY A 198 10.93 -16.10 -6.73
N VAL A 199 11.24 -17.16 -5.99
CA VAL A 199 12.01 -18.30 -6.51
C VAL A 199 11.23 -19.10 -7.55
N VAL A 200 9.92 -19.30 -7.34
CA VAL A 200 9.09 -20.15 -8.21
C VAL A 200 8.50 -19.44 -9.43
N ALA A 201 8.66 -18.13 -9.55
CA ALA A 201 8.11 -17.32 -10.63
C ALA A 201 9.08 -16.26 -11.15
N ARG A 202 9.00 -15.95 -12.45
CA ARG A 202 9.69 -14.82 -13.07
C ARG A 202 8.73 -13.65 -13.29
N PRO A 203 9.22 -12.39 -13.28
CA PRO A 203 10.55 -11.97 -12.86
C PRO A 203 10.74 -12.08 -11.33
N HIS A 204 11.77 -12.82 -10.92
CA HIS A 204 11.96 -13.33 -9.54
C HIS A 204 11.82 -12.25 -8.46
N LEU A 205 12.63 -11.18 -8.58
CA LEU A 205 12.67 -10.12 -7.58
C LEU A 205 11.35 -9.33 -7.55
N ALA A 206 10.83 -8.90 -8.69
CA ALA A 206 9.64 -8.07 -8.75
C ALA A 206 8.40 -8.79 -8.21
N VAL A 207 8.17 -10.05 -8.56
CA VAL A 207 6.97 -10.77 -8.07
C VAL A 207 7.05 -11.05 -6.57
N GLY A 208 8.24 -11.37 -6.04
CA GLY A 208 8.46 -11.51 -4.60
C GLY A 208 8.31 -10.19 -3.84
N LEU A 209 8.84 -9.08 -4.38
CA LEU A 209 8.71 -7.76 -3.78
C LEU A 209 7.29 -7.19 -3.87
N LEU A 210 6.53 -7.46 -4.94
CA LEU A 210 5.10 -7.14 -5.00
C LEU A 210 4.34 -7.90 -3.92
N LEU A 211 4.65 -9.19 -3.73
CA LEU A 211 4.02 -9.95 -2.66
C LEU A 211 4.35 -9.37 -1.28
N MET A 212 5.60 -9.01 -1.02
CA MET A 212 6.00 -8.31 0.21
C MET A 212 5.24 -6.99 0.40
N ALA A 213 5.16 -6.16 -0.65
CA ALA A 213 4.45 -4.89 -0.64
C ALA A 213 2.94 -5.04 -0.35
N SER A 214 2.34 -6.12 -0.86
CA SER A 214 0.96 -6.49 -0.58
C SER A 214 0.71 -6.66 0.91
N PHE A 215 1.61 -7.34 1.62
CA PHE A 215 1.49 -7.56 3.06
C PHE A 215 1.73 -6.27 3.84
N LEU A 216 2.94 -5.71 3.71
CA LEU A 216 3.43 -4.67 4.61
C LEU A 216 2.55 -3.42 4.58
N PHE A 217 2.18 -2.95 3.38
CA PHE A 217 1.35 -1.74 3.26
C PHE A 217 -0.13 -1.98 3.58
N SER A 218 -0.64 -3.21 3.42
CA SER A 218 -2.03 -3.51 3.81
C SER A 218 -2.27 -3.42 5.32
N VAL A 219 -1.23 -3.64 6.13
CA VAL A 219 -1.32 -3.53 7.59
C VAL A 219 -1.45 -2.07 8.01
N THR A 220 -0.58 -1.21 7.50
CA THR A 220 -0.58 0.22 7.78
C THR A 220 0.29 0.94 6.76
N HIS A 221 -0.05 2.18 6.42
CA HIS A 221 0.84 3.07 5.68
C HIS A 221 1.85 3.78 6.62
N ALA A 222 1.66 3.73 7.94
CA ALA A 222 2.58 4.31 8.89
C ALA A 222 3.86 3.45 9.09
N PRO A 223 4.94 4.04 9.63
CA PRO A 223 6.16 3.32 9.97
C PRO A 223 5.95 2.16 10.96
N PRO A 224 6.77 1.10 10.85
CA PRO A 224 7.79 0.88 9.82
C PRO A 224 7.22 0.25 8.53
N PHE A 225 6.03 -0.34 8.58
CA PHE A 225 5.56 -1.26 7.54
C PHE A 225 5.15 -0.56 6.25
N GLY A 226 4.49 0.59 6.33
CA GLY A 226 4.06 1.33 5.15
C GLY A 226 5.22 1.74 4.24
N PRO A 227 6.22 2.49 4.75
CA PRO A 227 7.41 2.84 3.99
C PRO A 227 8.16 1.63 3.41
N LEU A 228 8.29 0.55 4.18
CA LEU A 228 8.94 -0.67 3.70
C LEU A 228 8.14 -1.33 2.57
N GLY A 229 6.81 -1.40 2.71
CA GLY A 229 5.93 -1.91 1.67
C GLY A 229 6.00 -1.10 0.38
N LEU A 230 6.00 0.23 0.49
CA LEU A 230 6.14 1.13 -0.65
C LEU A 230 7.53 1.06 -1.30
N ALA A 231 8.58 0.87 -0.51
CA ALA A 231 9.93 0.62 -1.03
C ALA A 231 10.00 -0.70 -1.81
N CYS A 232 9.42 -1.78 -1.28
CA CYS A 232 9.30 -3.05 -2.00
C CYS A 232 8.52 -2.88 -3.31
N TYR A 233 7.39 -2.17 -3.27
CA TYR A 233 6.60 -1.87 -4.47
C TYR A 233 7.41 -1.08 -5.50
N PHE A 234 8.09 -0.01 -5.08
CA PHE A 234 8.91 0.83 -5.94
C PHE A 234 10.01 0.03 -6.64
N LEU A 235 10.74 -0.80 -5.90
CA LEU A 235 11.80 -1.64 -6.45
C LEU A 235 11.25 -2.69 -7.44
N ALA A 236 10.09 -3.27 -7.15
CA ALA A 236 9.42 -4.18 -8.08
C ALA A 236 8.99 -3.46 -9.37
N ALA A 237 8.35 -2.30 -9.24
CA ALA A 237 7.92 -1.46 -10.36
C ALA A 237 9.11 -1.01 -11.21
N LEU A 238 10.22 -0.62 -10.58
CA LEU A 238 11.47 -0.25 -11.25
C LEU A 238 12.01 -1.41 -12.09
N GLN A 239 12.10 -2.61 -11.51
CA GLN A 239 12.58 -3.77 -12.27
C GLN A 239 11.65 -4.07 -13.47
N LEU A 240 10.34 -4.01 -13.28
CA LEU A 240 9.37 -4.27 -14.34
C LEU A 240 9.45 -3.23 -15.48
N GLU A 241 9.61 -1.95 -15.17
CA GLU A 241 9.78 -0.90 -16.18
C GLU A 241 11.11 -1.07 -16.94
N LEU A 242 12.21 -1.39 -16.25
CA LEU A 242 13.51 -1.65 -16.90
C LEU A 242 13.46 -2.87 -17.85
N GLN A 243 12.76 -3.94 -17.47
CA GLN A 243 12.56 -5.10 -18.34
C GLN A 243 11.68 -4.77 -19.56
N ARG A 244 10.70 -3.88 -19.39
CA ARG A 244 9.84 -3.44 -20.49
C ARG A 244 10.62 -2.66 -21.55
N GLU A 245 11.61 -1.87 -21.12
CA GLU A 245 12.53 -1.16 -22.01
C GLU A 245 13.43 -2.11 -22.80
N SER A 246 14.03 -3.10 -22.13
CA SER A 246 14.95 -4.03 -22.78
C SER A 246 14.29 -4.88 -23.87
N VAL A 247 12.99 -5.17 -23.75
CA VAL A 247 12.19 -5.86 -24.79
C VAL A 247 11.83 -4.94 -25.96
N SER A 248 11.76 -3.62 -25.75
CA SER A 248 11.37 -2.65 -26.79
C SER A 248 12.52 -2.16 -27.68
N LEU A 249 13.77 -2.26 -27.21
CA LEU A 249 14.97 -1.81 -27.94
C LEU A 249 15.43 -2.73 -29.11
N PRO A 250 15.26 -4.06 -29.08
CA PRO A 250 15.72 -4.95 -30.16
C PRO A 250 15.01 -4.75 -31.50
N THR A 251 13.70 -4.45 -31.47
CA THR A 251 12.88 -4.25 -32.67
C THR A 251 13.25 -2.95 -33.41
N ALA A 252 13.50 -1.86 -32.68
CA ALA A 252 13.87 -0.58 -33.28
C ALA A 252 15.25 -0.59 -33.97
N ARG A 253 16.17 -1.47 -33.56
CA ARG A 253 17.49 -1.60 -34.18
C ARG A 253 17.45 -2.48 -35.45
N GLN A 254 16.46 -3.36 -35.60
CA GLN A 254 16.28 -4.17 -36.82
C GLN A 254 15.64 -3.36 -37.95
N GLU A 255 14.72 -2.43 -37.65
CA GLU A 255 14.09 -1.58 -38.67
C GLU A 255 15.00 -0.45 -39.18
N ALA A 256 16.05 -0.08 -38.44
CA ALA A 256 17.02 0.94 -38.87
C ALA A 256 18.08 0.41 -39.85
N HIS A 257 18.09 -0.90 -40.12
CA HIS A 257 19.03 -1.57 -41.03
C HIS A 257 18.35 -2.24 -42.23
N SER A 258 17.06 -1.98 -42.45
CA SER A 258 16.27 -2.39 -43.61
C SER A 258 15.82 -1.18 -44.42
#